data_AF-A0A0C9TK42-F1
#
_entry.id   AF-A0A0C9TK42-F1
#
_cell.length_a   1.000
_cell.length_b   1.000
_cell.length_c   1.000
_cell.angle_alpha   90.00
_cell.angle_beta   90.00
_cell.angle_gamma   90.00
#
_symmetry.space_group_name_H-M   'P 1'
#
loop_
_entity.id
_entity.type
_entity.pdbx_description
1 polymer ?
#
loop_
_entity_poly.entity_id
_entity_poly.type
_entity_poly.pdbx_seq_one_letter_code
_entity_poly.pdbx_strand_id
1 'polypeptide(L)'
;MTLPSSWSTQAFLMNGYPLTNLMKVGMKTSFTGQDPPKLAVGGGLSQHGTFEGTVIHLSRVDAFFGDAAAFNQSRFNDLLSFATKYGANGTYDINATAELRNERLQDSIMTNP
;
A
#
# COMPACT_ATOMS: atom_id res chain seq x y z
N MET A 1 3.52 5.67 18.12
CA MET A 1 3.14 4.41 17.45
C MET A 1 4.38 3.85 16.78
N THR A 2 5.12 2.96 17.45
CA THR A 2 6.27 2.27 16.86
C THR A 2 5.73 1.14 15.99
N LEU A 3 5.95 1.22 14.67
CA LEU A 3 5.76 0.06 13.81
C LEU A 3 6.66 -1.09 14.36
N PRO A 4 6.20 -2.34 14.38
CA PRO A 4 7.04 -3.44 14.83
C PRO A 4 8.30 -3.48 13.97
N SER A 5 9.46 -3.69 14.58
CA SER A 5 10.78 -3.60 13.93
C SER A 5 10.89 -4.45 12.66
N SER A 6 10.12 -5.54 12.57
CA SER A 6 10.04 -6.41 11.40
C SER A 6 9.52 -5.70 10.15
N TRP A 7 8.49 -4.85 10.26
CA TRP A 7 7.87 -4.17 9.12
C TRP A 7 8.80 -3.11 8.54
N SER A 8 9.40 -2.31 9.42
CA SER A 8 10.36 -1.28 9.02
C SER A 8 11.61 -1.89 8.38
N THR A 9 12.09 -3.02 8.91
CA THR A 9 13.25 -3.71 8.35
C THR A 9 12.95 -4.32 6.98
N GLN A 10 11.81 -4.99 6.81
CA GLN A 10 11.42 -5.57 5.52
C GLN A 10 11.27 -4.50 4.45
N ALA A 11 10.52 -3.43 4.75
CA ALA A 11 10.36 -2.31 3.83
C ALA A 11 11.71 -1.69 3.43
N PHE A 12 12.60 -1.51 4.41
CA PHE A 12 13.92 -0.93 4.17
C PHE A 12 14.82 -1.84 3.33
N LEU A 13 14.83 -3.15 3.57
CA LEU A 13 15.64 -4.10 2.79
C LEU A 13 15.22 -4.16 1.32
N MET A 14 13.93 -4.03 1.03
CA MET A 14 13.41 -4.13 -0.33
C MET A 14 13.40 -2.79 -1.08
N ASN A 15 13.24 -1.66 -0.38
CA ASN A 15 12.96 -0.36 -1.00
C ASN A 15 13.91 0.77 -0.59
N GLY A 16 14.73 0.56 0.44
CA GLY A 16 15.68 1.53 0.97
C GLY A 16 17.06 1.43 0.33
N TYR A 17 17.94 2.31 0.80
CA TYR A 17 19.34 2.39 0.39
C TYR A 17 20.22 2.02 1.60
N PRO A 18 20.76 0.79 1.65
CA PRO A 18 21.51 0.30 2.81
C PRO A 18 22.76 1.13 3.14
N LEU A 19 23.41 1.70 2.12
CA LEU A 19 24.65 2.48 2.30
C LEU A 19 24.40 3.86 2.93
N THR A 20 23.25 4.48 2.64
CA THR A 20 22.88 5.79 3.17
C THR A 20 21.97 5.70 4.39
N ASN A 21 21.43 4.51 4.67
CA ASN A 21 20.41 4.27 5.68
C ASN A 21 19.14 5.11 5.46
N LEU A 22 18.80 5.40 4.20
CA LEU A 22 17.63 6.21 3.83
C LEU A 22 16.61 5.40 3.04
N MET A 23 15.33 5.69 3.27
CA MET A 23 14.21 5.16 2.51
C MET A 23 13.14 6.23 2.37
N LYS A 24 12.50 6.31 1.21
CA LYS A 24 11.35 7.18 0.99
C LYS A 24 10.03 6.48 1.29
N VAL A 25 9.14 7.22 1.95
CA VAL A 25 7.78 6.80 2.28
C VAL A 25 6.83 6.87 1.06
N GLY A 26 7.27 7.49 -0.03
CA GLY A 26 6.53 7.57 -1.29
C GLY A 26 7.41 7.18 -2.48
N MET A 27 7.30 7.93 -3.56
CA MET A 27 8.03 7.69 -4.81
C MET A 27 9.55 7.81 -4.67
N LYS A 28 10.25 7.13 -5.58
CA LYS A 28 11.70 7.22 -5.78
C LYS A 28 12.16 8.67 -5.94
N THR A 29 13.33 8.98 -5.39
CA THR A 29 14.01 10.27 -5.58
C THR A 29 15.51 10.10 -5.42
N SER A 30 16.28 11.02 -5.99
CA SER A 30 17.73 11.09 -5.83
C SER A 30 18.19 11.45 -4.41
N PHE A 31 17.30 11.91 -3.52
CA PHE A 31 17.66 12.28 -2.14
C PHE A 31 18.03 11.09 -1.25
N THR A 32 17.82 9.85 -1.69
CA THR A 32 18.18 8.65 -0.93
C THR A 32 19.57 8.12 -1.24
N GLY A 33 20.28 8.71 -2.22
CA GLY A 33 21.65 8.37 -2.59
C GLY A 33 21.78 7.84 -4.02
N GLN A 34 22.98 7.32 -4.33
CA GLN A 34 23.26 6.71 -5.63
C GLN A 34 22.49 5.39 -5.78
N ASP A 35 21.89 5.19 -6.95
CA ASP A 35 21.15 3.98 -7.27
C ASP A 35 22.02 2.72 -7.16
N PRO A 36 21.49 1.67 -6.51
CA PRO A 36 22.21 0.41 -6.38
C PRO A 36 22.28 -0.34 -7.72
N PRO A 37 23.12 -1.38 -7.84
CA PRO A 37 23.24 -2.17 -9.07
C PRO A 37 21.90 -2.77 -9.53
N LYS A 38 21.81 -3.06 -10.84
CA LYS A 38 20.63 -3.31 -11.72
C LYS A 38 19.50 -4.25 -11.23
N LEU A 39 19.61 -4.87 -10.07
CA LEU A 39 18.58 -5.72 -9.46
C LEU A 39 17.85 -5.06 -8.28
N ALA A 40 18.48 -4.07 -7.62
CA ALA A 40 17.86 -3.30 -6.57
C ALA A 40 17.26 -2.01 -7.14
N VAL A 41 16.00 -1.72 -6.81
CA VAL A 41 15.26 -0.61 -7.42
C VAL A 41 15.40 0.68 -6.61
N GLY A 42 15.45 0.58 -5.28
CA GLY A 42 15.45 1.74 -4.39
C GLY A 42 14.23 2.64 -4.62
N GLY A 43 13.07 2.04 -4.88
CA GLY A 43 11.88 2.74 -5.38
C GLY A 43 11.06 3.46 -4.31
N GLY A 44 11.42 3.34 -3.03
CA GLY A 44 10.60 3.80 -1.91
C GLY A 44 9.34 2.94 -1.71
N LEU A 45 8.48 3.30 -0.76
CA LEU A 45 7.28 2.52 -0.44
C LEU A 45 6.22 2.51 -1.55
N SER A 46 6.31 3.39 -2.55
CA SER A 46 5.42 3.38 -3.71
C SER A 46 5.81 2.33 -4.76
N GLN A 47 6.95 1.64 -4.57
CA GLN A 47 7.39 0.60 -5.49
C GLN A 47 6.45 -0.60 -5.43
N HIS A 48 5.77 -0.86 -6.55
CA HIS A 48 4.89 -2.00 -6.67
C HIS A 48 5.64 -3.34 -6.66
N GLY A 49 5.05 -4.33 -6.00
CA GLY A 49 5.52 -5.72 -5.98
C GLY A 49 6.64 -6.02 -4.99
N THR A 50 6.99 -5.07 -4.11
CA THR A 50 7.97 -5.27 -3.05
C THR A 50 7.30 -5.29 -1.68
N PHE A 51 6.89 -4.12 -1.19
CA PHE A 51 6.13 -3.92 0.05
C PHE A 51 4.72 -3.42 -0.25
N GLU A 52 4.60 -2.44 -1.17
CA GLU A 52 3.31 -2.16 -1.79
C GLU A 52 2.95 -3.36 -2.65
N GLY A 53 1.70 -3.80 -2.51
CA GLY A 53 1.18 -5.01 -3.12
C GLY A 53 -0.12 -4.73 -3.86
N THR A 54 -0.49 -5.66 -4.74
CA THR A 54 -1.62 -5.49 -5.66
C THR A 54 -2.96 -5.45 -4.94
N VAL A 55 -3.12 -6.19 -3.85
CA VAL A 55 -4.39 -6.37 -3.16
C VAL A 55 -4.31 -5.79 -1.75
N ILE A 56 -5.43 -5.20 -1.28
CA ILE A 56 -5.66 -4.63 0.07
C ILE A 56 -5.46 -3.10 0.13
N HIS A 57 -5.75 -2.36 -0.94
CA HIS A 57 -5.87 -0.91 -0.85
C HIS A 57 -7.28 -0.48 -0.44
N LEU A 58 -7.41 0.05 0.77
CA LEU A 58 -8.68 0.56 1.28
C LEU A 58 -9.10 1.87 0.60
N SER A 59 -8.13 2.66 0.12
CA SER A 59 -8.36 3.99 -0.47
C SER A 59 -7.39 4.32 -1.59
N ARG A 60 -6.80 3.32 -2.23
CA ARG A 60 -5.89 3.46 -3.39
C ARG A 60 -6.30 2.45 -4.46
N VAL A 61 -5.79 2.61 -5.68
CA VAL A 61 -6.03 1.69 -6.79
C VAL A 61 -4.89 0.70 -6.93
N ASP A 62 -5.14 -0.44 -7.56
CA ASP A 62 -4.06 -1.37 -7.92
C ASP A 62 -3.14 -0.69 -8.95
N ALA A 63 -1.84 -0.99 -8.90
CA ALA A 63 -0.84 -0.38 -9.79
C ALA A 63 -1.12 -0.60 -11.29
N PHE A 64 -1.86 -1.67 -11.63
CA PHE A 64 -2.31 -1.92 -13.00
C PHE A 64 -3.22 -0.82 -13.54
N PHE A 65 -4.04 -0.21 -12.68
CA PHE A 65 -5.01 0.82 -13.06
C PHE A 65 -4.48 2.25 -12.92
N GLY A 66 -3.28 2.45 -12.37
CA GLY A 66 -2.67 3.77 -12.25
C GLY A 66 -1.75 3.93 -11.04
N ASP A 67 -1.75 5.12 -10.44
CA ASP A 67 -0.91 5.44 -9.29
C ASP A 67 -1.44 4.79 -8.00
N ALA A 68 -0.79 3.71 -7.59
CA ALA A 68 -1.15 2.97 -6.39
C ALA A 68 -0.68 3.61 -5.07
N ALA A 69 0.04 4.73 -5.14
CA ALA A 69 0.38 5.53 -3.97
C ALA A 69 -0.60 6.69 -3.74
N ALA A 70 -1.31 7.12 -4.79
CA ALA A 70 -2.28 8.19 -4.72
C ALA A 70 -3.55 7.80 -3.98
N PHE A 71 -4.14 8.76 -3.29
CA PHE A 71 -5.47 8.62 -2.69
C PHE A 71 -6.54 8.58 -3.78
N ASN A 72 -7.47 7.63 -3.67
CA ASN A 72 -8.62 7.51 -4.55
C ASN A 72 -9.93 7.76 -3.78
N GLN A 73 -10.61 8.85 -4.11
CA GLN A 73 -11.85 9.26 -3.45
C GLN A 73 -12.97 8.23 -3.61
N SER A 74 -13.09 7.57 -4.78
CA SER A 74 -14.12 6.56 -5.00
C SER A 74 -13.92 5.36 -4.06
N ARG A 75 -12.68 4.86 -3.96
CA ARG A 75 -12.34 3.77 -3.06
C ARG A 75 -12.55 4.13 -1.60
N PHE A 76 -12.28 5.38 -1.23
CA PHE A 76 -12.59 5.88 0.12
C PHE A 76 -14.10 5.99 0.40
N ASN A 77 -14.91 6.37 -0.59
CA ASN A 77 -16.36 6.36 -0.44
C ASN A 77 -16.88 4.93 -0.22
N ASP A 78 -16.30 3.94 -0.89
CA ASP A 78 -16.64 2.53 -0.63
C ASP A 78 -16.32 2.17 0.82
N LEU A 79 -15.16 2.56 1.35
CA LEU A 79 -14.79 2.34 2.74
C LEU A 79 -15.84 2.90 3.70
N LEU A 80 -16.28 4.15 3.48
CA LEU A 80 -17.34 4.75 4.30
C LEU A 80 -18.67 4.01 4.17
N SER A 81 -19.01 3.52 2.97
CA SER A 81 -20.23 2.72 2.75
C SER A 81 -20.17 1.39 3.50
N PHE A 82 -19.01 0.73 3.51
CA PHE A 82 -18.80 -0.54 4.22
C PHE A 82 -18.79 -0.33 5.75
N ALA A 83 -18.18 0.74 6.24
CA ALA A 83 -18.25 1.13 7.64
C ALA A 83 -19.71 1.34 8.08
N THR A 84 -20.48 2.09 7.29
CA THR A 84 -21.90 2.36 7.56
C THR A 84 -22.75 1.08 7.55
N LYS A 85 -22.46 0.15 6.62
CA LYS A 85 -23.27 -1.06 6.41
C LYS A 85 -22.94 -2.19 7.38
N TYR A 86 -21.66 -2.41 7.68
CA TYR A 86 -21.20 -3.60 8.40
C TYR A 86 -20.59 -3.30 9.76
N GLY A 87 -20.25 -2.04 10.03
CA GLY A 87 -19.66 -1.63 11.29
C GLY A 87 -20.68 -1.31 12.38
N ALA A 88 -20.30 -1.54 13.63
CA ALA A 88 -21.11 -1.16 14.78
C ALA A 88 -21.32 0.36 14.79
N ASN A 89 -22.59 0.79 14.79
CA ASN A 89 -22.99 2.20 14.73
C ASN A 89 -22.37 2.98 13.56
N GLY A 90 -22.10 2.31 12.43
CA GLY A 90 -21.51 2.91 11.25
C GLY A 90 -20.02 3.26 11.38
N THR A 91 -19.32 2.68 12.36
CA THR A 91 -17.88 2.87 12.55
C THR A 91 -17.07 1.95 11.65
N TYR A 92 -15.80 2.30 11.39
CA TYR A 92 -14.88 1.37 10.74
C TYR A 92 -14.28 0.43 11.78
N ASP A 93 -14.88 -0.75 11.94
CA ASP A 93 -14.47 -1.80 12.87
C ASP A 93 -13.97 -3.05 12.16
N ILE A 94 -13.74 -4.13 12.91
CA ILE A 94 -13.23 -5.39 12.36
C ILE A 94 -14.20 -6.05 11.36
N ASN A 95 -15.52 -5.85 11.52
CA ASN A 95 -16.52 -6.43 10.61
C ASN A 95 -16.50 -5.68 9.28
N ALA A 96 -16.54 -4.34 9.33
CA ALA A 96 -16.41 -3.50 8.14
C ALA A 96 -15.07 -3.74 7.42
N THR A 97 -13.98 -3.94 8.19
CA THR A 97 -12.66 -4.27 7.64
C THR A 97 -12.66 -5.62 6.93
N ALA A 98 -13.25 -6.65 7.53
CA ALA A 98 -13.28 -7.99 6.95
C ALA A 98 -14.05 -8.03 5.63
N GLU A 99 -15.24 -7.43 5.61
CA GLU A 99 -16.10 -7.35 4.42
C GLU A 99 -15.44 -6.56 3.30
N LEU A 100 -14.89 -5.37 3.61
CA LEU A 100 -14.21 -4.55 2.62
C LEU A 100 -12.97 -5.27 2.07
N ARG A 101 -12.19 -5.94 2.92
CA ARG A 101 -11.00 -6.67 2.48
C ARG A 101 -11.35 -7.83 1.54
N ASN A 102 -12.43 -8.56 1.83
CA ASN A 102 -12.89 -9.64 0.96
C ASN A 102 -13.38 -9.09 -0.39
N GLU A 103 -14.17 -8.01 -0.38
CA GLU A 103 -14.64 -7.40 -1.63
C GLU A 103 -13.49 -6.86 -2.48
N ARG A 104 -12.50 -6.17 -1.89
CA ARG A 104 -11.29 -5.72 -2.63
C ARG A 104 -10.53 -6.86 -3.30
N LEU A 105 -10.42 -8.02 -2.61
CA LEU A 105 -9.78 -9.20 -3.18
C LEU A 105 -10.56 -9.74 -4.38
N GLN A 106 -11.88 -9.87 -4.26
CA GLN A 106 -12.72 -10.34 -5.37
C GLN A 106 -12.70 -9.36 -6.55
N ASP A 107 -12.77 -8.06 -6.30
CA ASP A 107 -12.69 -7.02 -7.33
C ASP A 107 -11.37 -7.09 -8.10
N SER A 108 -10.24 -7.23 -7.39
CA SER A 108 -8.92 -7.37 -8.03
C SER A 108 -8.81 -8.67 -8.83
N ILE A 109 -9.28 -9.82 -8.30
CA ILE A 109 -9.32 -11.09 -9.04
C ILE A 109 -10.13 -10.96 -10.35
N MET A 110 -11.22 -10.20 -10.34
CA MET A 110 -12.12 -10.09 -11.47
C MET A 110 -11.68 -9.05 -12.51
N THR A 111 -10.92 -8.05 -12.11
CA THR A 111 -10.64 -6.87 -12.96
C THR A 111 -9.17 -6.68 -13.30
N ASN A 112 -8.26 -7.20 -12.49
CA ASN A 112 -6.81 -7.03 -12.65
C ASN A 112 -6.20 -8.30 -13.30
N PRO A 113 -5.86 -8.25 -14.60
CA PRO A 113 -5.46 -9.42 -15.39
C PRO A 113 -4.07 -9.99 -15.08
#